data_AF-A0A2I0H620-F1
#
_entry.id   AF-A0A2I0H620-F1
#
_cell.length_a   1.000
_cell.length_b   1.000
_cell.length_c   1.000
_cell.angle_alpha   90.00
_cell.angle_beta   90.00
_cell.angle_gamma   90.00
#
_symmetry.space_group_name_H-M   'P 1'
#
loop_
_entity.id
_entity.type
_entity.pdbx_description
1 polymer ?
#
loop_
_entity_poly.entity_id
_entity_poly.type
_entity_poly.pdbx_seq_one_letter_code
_entity_poly.pdbx_strand_id
1 'polypeptide(L)'
;MAFMSKLFLYVLIAILGLWPSQARSRTLHEASTMLEKHEQWMSQFGRVYADEIEKQTRFAIFKSNLEYIESVNRDGSKPYRLGLNVFADLTNEEFRTTRT
;
A
#
# COMPACT_ATOMS: atom_id res chain seq x y z
N MET A 1 -32.31 32.56 22.65
CA MET A 1 -30.88 32.21 22.84
C MET A 1 -30.58 30.71 22.68
N ALA A 2 -31.40 29.78 23.18
CA ALA A 2 -31.14 28.33 23.07
C ALA A 2 -31.31 27.69 21.68
N PHE A 3 -32.02 28.34 20.74
CA PHE A 3 -32.20 27.82 19.37
C PHE A 3 -30.95 28.05 18.51
N MET A 4 -30.34 29.23 18.59
CA MET A 4 -29.12 29.57 17.84
C MET A 4 -27.92 28.72 18.29
N SER A 5 -27.82 28.35 19.56
CA SER A 5 -26.75 27.46 20.04
C SER A 5 -26.90 26.03 19.54
N LYS A 6 -28.12 25.50 19.44
CA LYS A 6 -28.39 24.19 18.82
C LYS A 6 -28.07 24.19 17.33
N LEU A 7 -28.43 25.26 16.61
CA LEU A 7 -28.11 25.41 15.20
C LEU A 7 -26.58 25.45 14.96
N PHE A 8 -25.86 26.17 15.81
CA PHE A 8 -24.40 26.20 15.78
C PHE A 8 -23.76 24.82 16.02
N LEU A 9 -24.32 24.05 16.96
CA LEU A 9 -23.87 22.67 17.24
C LEU A 9 -24.05 21.75 16.02
N TYR A 10 -25.19 21.82 15.32
CA TYR A 10 -25.44 21.01 14.13
C TYR A 10 -24.50 21.36 12.97
N VAL A 11 -24.19 22.65 12.79
CA VAL A 11 -23.21 23.10 11.79
C VAL A 11 -21.80 22.60 12.13
N LEU A 12 -21.42 22.60 13.41
CA LEU A 12 -20.12 22.08 13.86
C LEU A 12 -19.98 20.57 13.59
N ILE A 13 -21.03 19.80 13.85
CA ILE A 13 -21.07 18.35 13.58
C ILE A 13 -20.98 18.07 12.07
N ALA A 14 -21.64 18.87 11.24
CA ALA A 14 -21.58 18.72 9.79
C ALA A 14 -20.19 19.02 9.22
N ILE A 15 -19.48 20.02 9.76
CA ILE A 15 -18.10 20.37 9.35
C ILE A 15 -17.11 19.26 9.74
N LEU A 16 -17.25 18.69 10.94
CA LEU A 16 -16.40 17.58 11.40
C LEU A 16 -16.70 16.26 10.66
N GLY A 17 -17.94 16.06 10.22
CA GLY A 17 -18.34 14.88 9.44
C GLY A 17 -17.80 14.83 8.01
N LEU A 18 -17.26 15.93 7.48
CA LEU A 18 -16.82 16.03 6.07
C LEU A 18 -15.34 15.66 5.84
N TRP A 19 -14.50 15.64 6.87
CA TRP A 19 -13.09 15.25 6.76
C TRP A 19 -12.80 13.75 6.55
N PRO A 20 -13.55 12.78 7.13
CA PRO A 20 -13.21 11.37 6.95
C PRO A 20 -13.42 10.86 5.52
N SER A 21 -14.23 11.53 4.69
CA SER A 21 -14.49 11.11 3.30
C SER A 21 -13.25 11.27 2.40
N GLN A 22 -12.53 12.38 2.53
CA GLN A 22 -11.31 12.64 1.76
C GLN A 22 -10.17 11.71 2.16
N ALA A 23 -9.99 11.48 3.46
CA ALA A 23 -8.97 10.55 3.96
C ALA A 23 -9.21 9.13 3.44
N ARG A 24 -10.46 8.61 3.52
CA ARG A 24 -10.81 7.28 3.01
C ARG A 24 -10.60 7.13 1.50
N SER A 25 -10.91 8.16 0.71
CA SER A 25 -10.74 8.12 -0.75
C SER A 25 -9.26 7.94 -1.12
N ARG A 26 -8.35 8.65 -0.45
CA ARG A 26 -6.90 8.52 -0.68
C ARG A 26 -6.39 7.14 -0.34
N THR A 27 -6.75 6.60 0.84
CA THR A 27 -6.29 5.26 1.24
C THR A 27 -6.81 4.17 0.31
N LEU A 28 -8.05 4.31 -0.18
CA LEU A 28 -8.62 3.37 -1.16
C LEU A 28 -7.88 3.46 -2.50
N HIS A 29 -7.60 4.67 -2.98
CA HIS A 29 -6.86 4.89 -4.21
C HIS A 29 -5.41 4.37 -4.14
N GLU A 30 -4.73 4.57 -3.01
CA GLU A 30 -3.39 4.02 -2.78
C GLU A 30 -3.43 2.48 -2.75
N ALA A 31 -4.43 1.90 -2.08
CA ALA A 31 -4.63 0.45 -2.05
C ALA A 31 -4.91 -0.12 -3.45
N SER A 32 -5.76 0.54 -4.25
CA SER A 32 -6.03 0.11 -5.62
C SER A 32 -4.79 0.20 -6.50
N THR A 33 -4.00 1.28 -6.35
CA THR A 33 -2.75 1.47 -7.10
C THR A 33 -1.72 0.39 -6.74
N MET A 34 -1.61 0.03 -5.46
CA MET A 34 -0.69 -1.01 -5.00
C MET A 34 -1.08 -2.39 -5.54
N LEU A 35 -2.38 -2.70 -5.55
CA LEU A 35 -2.90 -3.94 -6.11
C LEU A 35 -2.61 -4.03 -7.61
N GLU A 36 -2.84 -2.95 -8.36
CA GLU A 36 -2.54 -2.90 -9.80
C GLU A 36 -1.06 -3.15 -10.09
N LYS A 37 -0.15 -2.53 -9.32
CA LYS A 37 1.30 -2.77 -9.44
C LYS A 37 1.66 -4.24 -9.19
N HIS A 38 1.01 -4.89 -8.22
CA HIS A 38 1.23 -6.31 -7.94
C HIS A 38 0.75 -7.20 -9.09
N GLU A 39 -0.44 -6.97 -9.62
CA GLU A 39 -0.97 -7.74 -10.77
C GLU A 39 -0.09 -7.56 -12.02
N GLN A 40 0.37 -6.34 -12.30
CA GLN A 40 1.30 -6.07 -13.40
C GLN A 40 2.62 -6.81 -13.22
N TRP A 41 3.19 -6.76 -12.01
CA TRP A 41 4.42 -7.49 -11.68
C TRP A 41 4.21 -9.02 -11.80
N MET A 42 3.08 -9.55 -11.32
CA MET A 42 2.76 -10.97 -11.45
C MET A 42 2.71 -11.39 -12.92
N SER A 43 2.03 -10.60 -13.76
CA SER A 43 1.95 -10.84 -15.19
C SER A 43 3.34 -10.78 -15.85
N GLN A 44 4.17 -9.80 -15.49
CA GLN A 44 5.51 -9.63 -16.04
C GLN A 44 6.44 -10.81 -15.71
N PHE A 45 6.36 -11.37 -14.50
CA PHE A 45 7.23 -12.46 -14.04
C PHE A 45 6.57 -13.84 -14.09
N GLY A 46 5.36 -13.95 -14.65
CA GLY A 46 4.63 -15.22 -14.76
C GLY A 46 4.29 -15.84 -13.40
N ARG A 47 4.02 -15.01 -12.38
CA ARG A 47 3.69 -15.49 -11.03
C ARG A 47 2.24 -15.94 -10.95
N VAL A 48 2.04 -17.15 -10.45
CA VAL A 48 0.75 -17.76 -10.16
C VAL A 48 0.85 -18.38 -8.78
N TYR A 49 -0.12 -18.08 -7.92
CA TYR A 49 -0.20 -18.63 -6.56
C TYR A 49 -1.22 -19.76 -6.49
N ALA A 50 -1.07 -20.64 -5.51
CA ALA A 50 -1.94 -21.81 -5.35
C ALA A 50 -3.38 -21.40 -4.96
N ASP A 51 -3.51 -20.38 -4.10
CA ASP A 51 -4.78 -19.89 -3.60
C ASP A 51 -4.73 -18.41 -3.22
N GLU A 52 -5.90 -17.86 -2.86
CA GLU A 52 -6.04 -16.45 -2.49
C GLU A 52 -5.34 -16.11 -1.16
N ILE A 53 -5.19 -17.08 -0.25
CA ILE A 53 -4.54 -16.87 1.05
C ILE A 53 -3.02 -16.69 0.84
N GLU A 54 -2.43 -17.53 0.00
CA GLU A 54 -1.06 -17.38 -0.44
C GLU A 54 -0.90 -16.04 -1.18
N LYS A 55 -1.78 -15.75 -2.15
CA LYS A 55 -1.73 -14.49 -2.90
C LYS A 55 -1.76 -13.26 -1.99
N GLN A 56 -2.62 -13.26 -0.97
CA GLN A 56 -2.71 -12.17 -0.01
C GLN A 56 -1.45 -12.03 0.84
N THR A 57 -0.86 -13.16 1.25
CA THR A 57 0.40 -13.18 2.01
C THR A 57 1.55 -12.63 1.16
N ARG A 58 1.66 -13.09 -0.09
CA ARG A 58 2.67 -12.66 -1.07
C ARG A 58 2.49 -11.19 -1.46
N PHE A 59 1.25 -10.72 -1.58
CA PHE A 59 0.94 -9.31 -1.80
C PHE A 59 1.43 -8.42 -0.65
N ALA A 60 1.25 -8.84 0.61
CA ALA A 60 1.74 -8.08 1.76
C ALA A 60 3.27 -7.93 1.76
N ILE A 61 3.99 -9.00 1.39
CA ILE A 61 5.45 -9.00 1.24
C ILE A 61 5.86 -8.10 0.08
N PHE A 62 5.22 -8.25 -1.08
CA PHE A 62 5.44 -7.40 -2.25
C PHE A 62 5.29 -5.92 -1.93
N LYS A 63 4.20 -5.55 -1.25
CA LYS A 63 3.95 -4.17 -0.81
C LYS A 63 5.10 -3.64 0.05
N SER A 64 5.50 -4.40 1.07
CA SER A 64 6.61 -4.02 1.96
C SER A 64 7.93 -3.82 1.20
N ASN A 65 8.24 -4.73 0.27
CA ASN A 65 9.45 -4.66 -0.55
C ASN A 65 9.41 -3.45 -1.52
N LEU A 66 8.26 -3.16 -2.12
CA LEU A 66 8.12 -1.99 -2.99
C LEU A 66 8.27 -0.67 -2.20
N GLU A 67 7.65 -0.58 -1.03
CA GLU A 67 7.80 0.59 -0.14
C GLU A 67 9.26 0.79 0.27
N TYR A 68 9.99 -0.30 0.55
CA TYR A 68 11.43 -0.26 0.82
C TYR A 68 12.24 0.25 -0.38
N ILE A 69 11.96 -0.27 -1.58
CA ILE A 69 12.59 0.18 -2.83
C ILE A 69 12.36 1.68 -3.06
N GLU A 70 11.11 2.13 -2.92
CA GLU A 70 10.74 3.54 -3.10
C GLU A 70 11.39 4.43 -2.04
N SER A 71 11.51 3.96 -0.80
CA SER A 71 12.18 4.67 0.29
C SER A 71 13.68 4.85 0.02
N VAL A 72 14.40 3.77 -0.31
CA VAL A 72 15.85 3.82 -0.60
C VAL A 72 16.14 4.69 -1.83
N ASN A 73 15.33 4.57 -2.87
CA ASN A 73 15.51 5.35 -4.10
C ASN A 73 15.20 6.85 -3.92
N ARG A 74 14.34 7.19 -2.96
CA ARG A 74 13.99 8.58 -2.60
C ARG A 74 15.04 9.23 -1.72
N ASP A 75 15.57 8.49 -0.75
CA ASP A 75 16.66 8.93 0.11
C ASP A 75 17.91 9.30 -0.71
N GLY A 76 18.23 8.51 -1.73
CA GLY A 76 19.28 8.86 -2.71
C GLY A 76 20.70 8.87 -2.15
N SER A 77 20.92 8.47 -0.89
CA SER A 77 22.25 8.37 -0.29
C SER A 77 23.11 7.25 -0.90
N LYS A 78 22.46 6.28 -1.55
CA LYS A 78 23.13 5.13 -2.14
C LYS A 78 23.59 5.44 -3.57
N PRO A 79 24.79 4.97 -3.98
CA PRO A 79 25.28 5.13 -5.35
C PRO A 79 24.56 4.20 -6.36
N TYR A 80 23.48 3.53 -5.95
CA TYR A 80 22.69 2.61 -6.76
C TYR A 80 21.20 2.80 -6.48
N ARG A 81 20.38 2.29 -7.40
CA ARG A 81 18.93 2.22 -7.25
C ARG A 81 18.46 0.79 -7.12
N LEU A 82 17.42 0.59 -6.33
CA LEU A 82 16.71 -0.67 -6.24
C LEU A 82 15.57 -0.71 -7.27
N GLY A 83 15.18 -1.93 -7.66
CA GLY A 83 14.07 -2.16 -8.58
C GLY A 83 13.35 -3.45 -8.25
N LEU A 84 12.09 -3.54 -8.68
CA LEU A 84 11.31 -4.77 -8.58
C LEU A 84 11.97 -5.86 -9.42
N ASN A 85 12.03 -7.06 -8.87
CA ASN A 85 12.60 -8.24 -9.51
C ASN A 85 11.73 -9.48 -9.20
N VAL A 86 12.14 -10.65 -9.68
CA VAL A 86 11.39 -11.91 -9.53
C VAL A 86 11.21 -12.38 -8.07
N PHE A 87 11.97 -11.83 -7.13
CA PHE A 87 11.93 -12.15 -5.70
C PHE A 87 11.15 -11.13 -4.88
N ALA A 88 10.41 -10.21 -5.51
CA ALA A 88 9.73 -9.12 -4.80
C ALA A 88 8.63 -9.62 -3.84
N ASP A 89 8.13 -10.84 -3.99
CA ASP A 89 7.14 -11.49 -3.13
C ASP A 89 7.76 -12.38 -2.02
N LEU A 90 9.09 -12.36 -1.88
CA LEU A 90 9.82 -13.13 -0.87
C LEU A 90 10.31 -12.23 0.27
N THR A 91 10.30 -12.80 1.47
CA THR A 91 11.04 -12.25 2.60
C THR A 91 12.53 -12.47 2.42
N ASN A 92 13.36 -11.72 3.15
CA ASN A 92 14.80 -11.89 3.10
C ASN A 92 15.25 -13.29 3.58
N GLU A 93 14.51 -13.89 4.51
CA GLU A 93 14.78 -15.26 4.99
C GLU A 93 14.49 -16.28 3.89
N GLU A 94 13.31 -16.23 3.27
CA GLU A 94 12.93 -17.10 2.14
C GLU A 94 13.89 -16.95 0.94
N PHE A 95 14.33 -15.72 0.65
CA PHE A 95 15.29 -15.47 -0.41
C PHE A 95 16.63 -16.17 -0.14
N ARG A 96 17.09 -16.18 1.12
CA ARG A 96 18.33 -16.83 1.53
C ARG A 96 18.24 -18.35 1.52
N THR A 97 17.11 -18.92 1.94
CA THR A 97 16.91 -20.38 1.93
C THR A 97 16.80 -20.92 0.51
N THR A 98 16.26 -20.16 -0.44
CA THR A 98 16.15 -20.58 -1.85
C THR A 98 17.51 -20.61 -2.58
N ARG A 99 18.52 -19.88 -2.08
CA ARG A 99 19.84 -19.77 -2.72
C ARG A 99 20.96 -20.54 -2.02
N THR A 100 20.61 -21.31 -0.99
CA THR A 100 21.53 -22.23 -0.32
C THR A 100 21.23 -23.64 -0.79
#